data_AF-A0A8T6EKW2-F1
#
_entry.id   AF-A0A8T6EKW2-F1
#
_cell.length_a   1.000
_cell.length_b   1.000
_cell.length_c   1.000
_cell.angle_alpha   90.00
_cell.angle_beta   90.00
_cell.angle_gamma   90.00
#
_symmetry.space_group_name_H-M   'P 1'
#
loop_
_entity.id
_entity.type
_entity.pdbx_description
1 polymer ?
#
loop_
_entity_poly.entity_id
_entity_poly.type
_entity_poly.pdbx_seq_one_letter_code
_entity_poly.pdbx_strand_id
1 'polypeptide(L)'
;LLDLARTDAYDPFDYWEPVFAEPGGRLVIQPDDFHLLISKEFVSIPPDVAAEMVAYDPTNGELRTHYAGFFDPGFGYGADLRGTQAVLEVRAHDVPFMLEDGQPIARLAFERMAEPPGVLYGSSELGSHFQRQGVKLSRQFKAPEASIRFQMTSGR
;
A
#
# COMPACT_ATOMS: atom_id res chain seq x y z
N LEU A 1 15.76 15.66 4.85
CA LEU A 1 16.48 14.78 3.90
C LEU A 1 16.48 13.38 4.50
N LEU A 2 15.99 12.39 3.76
CA LEU A 2 15.91 11.00 4.21
C LEU A 2 17.15 10.22 3.74
N ASP A 3 17.88 9.57 4.65
CA ASP A 3 18.96 8.64 4.33
C ASP A 3 18.38 7.22 4.19
N LEU A 4 18.32 6.72 2.95
CA LEU A 4 17.67 5.45 2.61
C LEU A 4 18.43 4.21 3.15
N ALA A 5 19.70 4.39 3.54
CA ALA A 5 20.52 3.33 4.11
C ALA A 5 20.19 3.04 5.58
N ARG A 6 19.52 3.96 6.27
CA ARG A 6 19.13 3.79 7.68
C ARG A 6 17.81 3.04 7.80
N THR A 7 17.66 2.30 8.89
CA THR A 7 16.45 1.57 9.26
C THR A 7 16.01 2.05 10.63
N ASP A 8 14.70 2.20 10.86
CA ASP A 8 14.13 2.56 12.18
C ASP A 8 14.71 3.87 12.78
N ALA A 9 15.15 4.80 11.93
CA ALA A 9 15.93 5.96 12.34
C ALA A 9 15.11 7.25 12.46
N TYR A 10 13.99 7.35 11.76
CA TYR A 10 13.20 8.57 11.65
C TYR A 10 11.86 8.45 12.36
N ASP A 11 11.44 9.53 13.03
CA ASP A 11 10.07 9.62 13.54
C ASP A 11 9.12 9.80 12.34
N PRO A 12 8.07 8.96 12.20
CA PRO A 12 7.01 9.17 11.22
C PRO A 12 6.47 10.59 11.17
N PHE A 13 6.25 11.23 12.33
CA PHE A 13 5.55 12.52 12.40
C PHE A 13 6.41 13.72 11.96
N ASP A 14 7.71 13.51 11.77
CA ASP A 14 8.58 14.51 11.14
C ASP A 14 8.37 14.60 9.61
N TYR A 15 7.72 13.59 9.01
CA TYR A 15 7.59 13.43 7.55
C TYR A 15 6.15 13.17 7.07
N TRP A 16 5.29 12.63 7.94
CA TRP A 16 3.94 12.20 7.62
C TRP A 16 2.92 12.85 8.55
N GLU A 17 1.84 13.33 7.95
CA GLU A 17 0.67 13.83 8.66
C GLU A 17 -0.44 12.75 8.63
N PRO A 18 -1.01 12.35 9.79
CA PRO A 18 -2.15 11.44 9.80
C PRO A 18 -3.35 12.05 9.07
N VAL A 19 -4.03 11.24 8.26
CA VAL A 19 -5.22 11.65 7.52
C VAL A 19 -6.44 10.90 8.05
N PHE A 20 -7.52 11.64 8.25
CA PHE A 20 -8.78 11.13 8.79
C PHE A 20 -9.90 11.39 7.78
N ALA A 21 -10.79 10.41 7.62
CA ALA A 21 -11.96 10.58 6.76
C ALA A 21 -12.92 11.64 7.32
N GLU A 22 -13.51 12.43 6.43
CA GLU A 22 -14.58 13.36 6.72
C GLU A 22 -15.87 12.61 7.12
N PRO A 23 -16.84 13.29 7.79
CA PRO A 23 -18.17 12.73 8.01
C PRO A 23 -18.78 12.18 6.73
N GLY A 24 -19.21 10.91 6.76
CA GLY A 24 -19.69 10.19 5.58
C GLY A 24 -18.64 9.31 4.90
N GLY A 25 -17.43 9.17 5.46
CA GLY A 25 -16.43 8.21 4.98
C GLY A 25 -15.75 8.64 3.69
N ARG A 26 -15.47 9.95 3.58
CA ARG A 26 -14.90 10.58 2.39
C ARG A 26 -13.52 11.14 2.66
N LEU A 27 -12.68 11.19 1.62
CA LEU A 27 -11.40 11.87 1.65
C LEU A 27 -11.19 12.68 0.37
N VAL A 28 -10.88 13.97 0.50
CA VAL A 28 -10.41 14.79 -0.62
C VAL A 28 -8.90 14.67 -0.74
N ILE A 29 -8.42 14.15 -1.87
CA ILE A 29 -7.01 14.15 -2.26
C ILE A 29 -6.74 15.47 -2.99
N GLN A 30 -5.93 16.34 -2.40
CA GLN A 30 -5.49 17.56 -3.09
C GLN A 30 -4.43 17.22 -4.16
N PRO A 31 -4.33 18.03 -5.23
CA PRO A 31 -3.17 17.99 -6.12
C PRO A 31 -1.88 18.18 -5.31
N ASP A 32 -0.78 17.60 -5.81
CA ASP A 32 0.56 17.62 -5.21
C ASP A 32 0.74 16.82 -3.90
N ASP A 33 -0.34 16.52 -3.17
CA ASP A 33 -0.27 15.69 -1.96
C ASP A 33 -0.06 14.21 -2.28
N PHE A 34 0.67 13.52 -1.40
CA PHE A 34 0.94 12.10 -1.50
C PHE A 34 0.34 11.32 -0.34
N HIS A 35 -0.57 10.40 -0.64
CA HIS A 35 -1.29 9.63 0.36
C HIS A 35 -0.89 8.16 0.35
N LEU A 36 -0.66 7.60 1.54
CA LEU A 36 -0.62 6.15 1.76
C LEU A 36 -1.97 5.70 2.31
N LEU A 37 -2.69 4.92 1.52
CA LEU A 37 -3.99 4.31 1.86
C LEU A 37 -3.83 2.79 1.99
N ILE A 38 -4.83 2.13 2.57
CA ILE A 38 -4.90 0.65 2.61
C ILE A 38 -6.15 0.14 1.90
N SER A 39 -6.02 -0.99 1.21
CA SER A 39 -7.15 -1.66 0.57
C SER A 39 -8.15 -2.15 1.61
N LYS A 40 -9.43 -2.19 1.23
CA LYS A 40 -10.46 -2.84 2.06
C LYS A 40 -10.35 -4.36 1.99
N GLU A 41 -9.88 -4.86 0.87
CA GLU A 41 -9.66 -6.26 0.56
C GLU A 41 -8.36 -6.78 1.19
N PHE A 42 -8.36 -8.07 1.51
CA PHE A 42 -7.16 -8.81 1.88
C PHE A 42 -6.66 -9.57 0.65
N VAL A 43 -5.43 -9.30 0.23
CA VAL A 43 -4.80 -9.88 -0.95
C VAL A 43 -3.99 -11.11 -0.54
N SER A 44 -4.13 -12.19 -1.31
CA SER A 44 -3.35 -13.42 -1.17
C SER A 44 -2.90 -13.87 -2.56
N ILE A 45 -1.59 -13.95 -2.76
CA ILE A 45 -0.95 -14.28 -4.03
C ILE A 45 -0.42 -15.72 -3.95
N PRO A 46 -1.01 -16.66 -4.71
CA PRO A 46 -0.54 -18.04 -4.75
C PRO A 46 0.94 -18.18 -5.17
N PRO A 47 1.60 -19.29 -4.83
CA PRO A 47 3.01 -19.52 -5.16
C PRO A 47 3.37 -19.53 -6.66
N ASP A 48 2.39 -19.76 -7.55
CA ASP A 48 2.61 -19.92 -9.00
C ASP A 48 2.28 -18.66 -9.82
N VAL A 49 1.94 -17.54 -9.16
CA VAL A 49 1.59 -16.28 -9.82
C VAL A 49 2.23 -15.09 -9.12
N ALA A 50 2.50 -14.04 -9.88
CA ALA A 50 2.69 -12.69 -9.36
C ALA A 50 1.45 -11.85 -9.67
N ALA A 51 1.31 -10.70 -9.02
CA ALA A 51 0.30 -9.72 -9.41
C ALA A 51 0.90 -8.32 -9.56
N GLU A 52 0.32 -7.50 -10.43
CA GLU A 52 0.66 -6.10 -10.62
C GLU A 52 -0.55 -5.24 -10.27
N MET A 53 -0.35 -4.15 -9.54
CA MET A 53 -1.40 -3.16 -9.35
C MET A 53 -1.48 -2.26 -10.57
N VAL A 54 -2.65 -2.25 -11.22
CA VAL A 54 -2.91 -1.37 -12.35
C VAL A 54 -4.08 -0.44 -12.05
N ALA A 55 -4.05 0.77 -12.60
CA ALA A 55 -5.13 1.73 -12.43
C ALA A 55 -6.47 1.15 -12.92
N TYR A 56 -7.54 1.45 -12.18
CA TYR A 56 -8.89 0.96 -12.52
C TYR A 56 -9.41 1.58 -13.82
N ASP A 57 -9.25 2.90 -13.97
CA ASP A 57 -9.63 3.63 -15.18
C ASP A 57 -8.54 4.65 -15.59
N PRO A 58 -7.73 4.33 -16.60
CA PRO A 58 -6.71 5.24 -17.11
C PRO A 58 -7.27 6.49 -17.80
N THR A 59 -8.54 6.47 -18.20
CA THR A 59 -9.16 7.55 -18.99
C THR A 59 -9.64 8.71 -18.13
N ASN A 60 -9.83 8.47 -16.83
CA ASN A 60 -10.29 9.49 -15.90
C ASN A 60 -9.17 10.41 -15.43
N GLY A 61 -7.89 10.04 -15.62
CA GLY A 61 -6.68 10.89 -15.56
C GLY A 61 -6.35 11.61 -14.23
N GLU A 62 -7.35 11.83 -13.38
CA GLU A 62 -7.35 12.70 -12.22
C GLU A 62 -6.81 12.02 -10.97
N LEU A 63 -6.93 10.69 -10.89
CA LEU A 63 -6.39 9.89 -9.79
C LEU A 63 -5.34 8.92 -10.30
N ARG A 64 -4.13 9.01 -9.75
CA ARG A 64 -3.06 8.05 -9.99
C ARG A 64 -2.83 7.23 -8.74
N THR A 65 -3.09 5.93 -8.84
CA THR A 65 -2.56 4.92 -7.93
C THR A 65 -1.14 4.60 -8.39
N HIS A 66 -0.22 5.51 -8.09
CA HIS A 66 1.15 5.40 -8.58
C HIS A 66 1.98 4.51 -7.65
N TYR A 67 2.98 3.79 -8.17
CA TYR A 67 4.05 3.07 -7.44
C TYR A 67 3.78 1.74 -6.74
N ALA A 68 2.57 1.20 -6.60
CA ALA A 68 2.47 -0.21 -6.18
C ALA A 68 2.87 -1.08 -7.38
N GLY A 69 4.09 -1.60 -7.32
CA GLY A 69 4.65 -2.46 -8.37
C GLY A 69 4.04 -3.85 -8.33
N PHE A 70 4.90 -4.84 -8.12
CA PHE A 70 4.52 -6.24 -8.10
C PHE A 70 4.23 -6.74 -6.68
N PHE A 71 3.24 -7.61 -6.57
CA PHE A 71 3.04 -8.50 -5.45
C PHE A 71 3.69 -9.84 -5.79
N ASP A 72 4.71 -10.20 -5.01
CA ASP A 72 5.46 -11.43 -5.20
C ASP A 72 4.63 -12.69 -4.87
N PRO A 73 4.95 -13.83 -5.50
CA PRO A 73 4.37 -15.11 -5.13
C PRO A 73 4.55 -15.40 -3.64
N GLY A 74 3.44 -15.70 -2.95
CA GLY A 74 3.42 -15.90 -1.51
C GLY A 74 2.97 -14.69 -0.68
N PHE A 75 2.78 -13.51 -1.29
CA PHE A 75 2.27 -12.34 -0.58
C PHE A 75 0.90 -12.62 0.03
N GLY A 76 0.77 -12.46 1.36
CA GLY A 76 -0.45 -12.78 2.09
C GLY A 76 -0.88 -14.26 2.06
N TYR A 77 -0.07 -15.15 1.48
CA TYR A 77 -0.39 -16.56 1.33
C TYR A 77 0.04 -17.38 2.55
N GLY A 78 -0.81 -18.33 2.97
CA GLY A 78 -0.54 -19.25 4.07
C GLY A 78 -1.83 -19.74 4.73
N ALA A 79 -1.84 -20.95 5.26
CA ALA A 79 -3.04 -21.59 5.81
C ALA A 79 -3.68 -20.79 6.97
N ASP A 80 -2.86 -20.09 7.76
CA ASP A 80 -3.31 -19.28 8.90
C ASP A 80 -3.51 -17.80 8.55
N LEU A 81 -3.44 -17.43 7.26
CA LEU A 81 -3.55 -16.06 6.80
C LEU A 81 -4.83 -15.84 6.00
N ARG A 82 -5.56 -14.78 6.34
CA ARG A 82 -6.70 -14.29 5.55
C ARG A 82 -6.26 -13.55 4.26
N GLY A 83 -4.96 -13.36 4.06
CA GLY A 83 -4.38 -12.40 3.13
C GLY A 83 -3.73 -11.22 3.88
N THR A 84 -3.21 -10.25 3.14
CA THR A 84 -2.67 -8.99 3.66
C THR A 84 -3.28 -7.82 2.89
N GLN A 85 -3.65 -6.74 3.58
CA GLN A 85 -4.13 -5.53 2.91
C GLN A 85 -2.99 -4.92 2.08
N ALA A 86 -3.31 -4.45 0.89
CA ALA A 86 -2.37 -3.72 0.04
C ALA A 86 -2.25 -2.28 0.52
N VAL A 87 -1.03 -1.77 0.59
CA VAL A 87 -0.79 -0.33 0.74
C VAL A 87 -0.85 0.29 -0.65
N LEU A 88 -1.63 1.37 -0.80
CA LEU A 88 -1.78 2.11 -2.04
C LEU A 88 -1.19 3.50 -1.88
N GLU A 89 -0.36 3.86 -2.84
CA GLU A 89 0.18 5.19 -2.99
C GLU A 89 -0.71 5.98 -3.96
N VAL A 90 -1.36 7.04 -3.47
CA VAL A 90 -2.42 7.76 -4.19
C VAL A 90 -2.08 9.25 -4.29
N ARG A 91 -2.20 9.78 -5.52
CA ARG A 91 -2.07 11.21 -5.83
C ARG A 91 -3.20 11.66 -6.74
N ALA A 92 -3.66 12.89 -6.54
CA ALA A 92 -4.46 13.60 -7.54
C ALA A 92 -3.53 14.26 -8.57
N HIS A 93 -3.97 14.37 -9.83
CA HIS A 93 -3.17 14.93 -10.91
C HIS A 93 -3.33 16.46 -11.01
N ASP A 94 -4.46 16.95 -11.54
CA ASP A 94 -4.66 18.37 -11.85
C ASP A 94 -5.69 19.07 -10.95
N VAL A 95 -6.66 18.33 -10.42
CA VAL A 95 -7.77 18.86 -9.61
C VAL A 95 -7.98 17.99 -8.37
N PRO A 96 -8.55 18.55 -7.28
CA PRO A 96 -8.88 17.76 -6.11
C PRO A 96 -9.81 16.59 -6.47
N PHE A 97 -9.50 15.40 -5.94
CA PHE A 97 -10.26 14.19 -6.20
C PHE A 97 -10.90 13.67 -4.91
N MET A 98 -12.21 13.47 -4.91
CA MET A 98 -12.93 12.90 -3.76
C MET A 98 -12.94 11.37 -3.84
N LEU A 99 -12.45 10.72 -2.80
CA LEU A 99 -12.56 9.28 -2.58
C LEU A 99 -13.66 8.97 -1.57
N GLU A 100 -14.49 7.98 -1.89
CA GLU A 100 -15.47 7.41 -0.96
C GLU A 100 -15.00 6.01 -0.47
N ASP A 101 -15.38 5.62 0.75
CA ASP A 101 -15.12 4.27 1.25
C ASP A 101 -15.67 3.20 0.30
N GLY A 102 -14.80 2.27 -0.11
CA GLY A 102 -15.14 1.19 -1.04
C GLY A 102 -15.17 1.59 -2.52
N GLN A 103 -14.82 2.84 -2.86
CA GLN A 103 -14.64 3.23 -4.25
C GLN A 103 -13.49 2.42 -4.89
N PRO A 104 -13.71 1.72 -6.01
CA PRO A 104 -12.65 1.02 -6.73
C PRO A 104 -11.65 2.02 -7.32
N ILE A 105 -10.37 1.92 -6.94
CA ILE A 105 -9.30 2.81 -7.43
C ILE A 105 -8.16 2.07 -8.15
N ALA A 106 -8.08 0.75 -7.97
CA ALA A 106 -7.09 -0.10 -8.61
C ALA A 106 -7.67 -1.49 -8.87
N ARG A 107 -7.00 -2.24 -9.75
CA ARG A 107 -7.23 -3.66 -9.97
C ARG A 107 -5.89 -4.41 -9.94
N LEU A 108 -5.93 -5.68 -9.55
CA LEU A 108 -4.75 -6.55 -9.60
C LEU A 108 -4.79 -7.37 -10.89
N ALA A 109 -3.75 -7.24 -11.70
CA ALA A 109 -3.52 -8.11 -12.85
C ALA A 109 -2.62 -9.26 -12.40
N PHE A 110 -3.05 -10.50 -12.62
CA PHE A 110 -2.28 -11.69 -12.24
C PHE A 110 -1.52 -12.25 -13.43
N GLU A 111 -0.27 -12.63 -13.22
CA GLU A 111 0.58 -13.25 -14.23
C GLU A 111 1.19 -14.56 -13.69
N ARG A 112 1.23 -15.60 -14.54
CA ARG A 112 1.84 -16.87 -14.17
C ARG A 112 3.35 -16.77 -14.16
N MET A 113 3.97 -17.30 -13.12
CA MET A 113 5.42 -17.44 -13.08
C MET A 113 5.88 -18.44 -14.13
N ALA A 114 7.01 -18.16 -14.78
CA ALA A 114 7.60 -19.07 -15.76
C ALA A 114 8.02 -20.42 -15.13
N GLU A 115 8.45 -20.37 -13.87
CA GLU A 115 8.76 -21.54 -13.04
C GLU A 115 8.42 -21.24 -11.57
N PRO A 116 8.19 -22.26 -10.72
CA PRO A 116 7.99 -22.04 -9.29
C PRO A 116 9.20 -21.31 -8.66
N PRO A 117 9.00 -20.24 -7.89
CA PRO A 117 10.08 -19.51 -7.26
C PRO A 117 10.75 -20.38 -6.20
N GLY A 118 12.09 -20.30 -6.09
CA GLY A 118 12.84 -21.03 -5.08
C GLY A 118 12.56 -20.58 -3.65
N VAL A 119 12.14 -19.32 -3.47
CA VAL A 119 11.80 -18.74 -2.18
C VAL A 119 10.53 -17.90 -2.32
N LEU A 120 9.54 -18.15 -1.46
CA LEU A 120 8.28 -17.42 -1.43
C LEU A 120 8.35 -16.18 -0.54
N TYR A 121 7.58 -15.16 -0.91
CA TYR A 121 7.39 -13.98 -0.08
C TYR A 121 6.81 -14.37 1.29
N GLY A 122 7.30 -13.73 2.35
CA GLY A 122 6.92 -14.06 3.73
C GLY A 122 7.68 -15.23 4.33
N SER A 123 8.57 -15.90 3.58
CA SER A 123 9.52 -16.86 4.16
C SER A 123 10.50 -16.17 5.11
N SER A 124 10.97 -16.91 6.12
CA SER A 124 11.94 -16.41 7.11
C SER A 124 13.27 -15.98 6.48
N GLU A 125 13.57 -16.45 5.27
CA GLU A 125 14.82 -16.18 4.56
C GLU A 125 14.85 -14.79 3.90
N LEU A 126 13.69 -14.24 3.50
CA LEU A 126 13.60 -12.97 2.78
C LEU A 126 13.49 -11.73 3.67
N GLY A 127 13.23 -11.89 4.97
CA GLY A 127 12.99 -10.75 5.87
C GLY A 127 11.83 -9.86 5.42
N SER A 128 10.80 -10.44 4.78
CA SER A 128 9.71 -9.72 4.12
C SER A 128 9.00 -8.74 5.05
N HIS A 129 8.94 -7.47 4.62
CA HIS A 129 8.52 -6.38 5.50
C HIS A 129 7.00 -6.17 5.58
N PHE A 130 6.22 -6.70 4.62
CA PHE A 130 4.78 -6.38 4.50
C PHE A 130 3.83 -7.55 4.76
N GLN A 131 4.32 -8.73 5.16
CA GLN A 131 3.43 -9.86 5.47
C GLN A 131 2.66 -9.59 6.78
N ARG A 132 1.33 -9.84 6.80
CA ARG A 132 0.45 -9.80 8.00
C ARG A 132 0.13 -8.42 8.61
N GLN A 133 0.23 -7.30 7.88
CA GLN A 133 0.23 -5.97 8.52
C GLN A 133 -0.81 -4.97 7.99
N GLY A 134 -1.18 -4.01 8.85
CA GLY A 134 -1.90 -2.77 8.49
C GLY A 134 -0.95 -1.71 7.92
N VAL A 135 -1.33 -0.43 7.96
CA VAL A 135 -0.48 0.67 7.41
C VAL A 135 0.92 0.61 8.00
N LYS A 136 1.92 0.42 7.14
CA LYS A 136 3.33 0.44 7.51
C LYS A 136 4.08 1.36 6.57
N LEU A 137 4.76 2.33 7.16
CA LEU A 137 5.70 3.20 6.47
C LEU A 137 6.95 2.40 6.07
N SER A 138 7.75 2.97 5.17
CA SER A 138 8.99 2.34 4.72
C SER A 138 9.93 2.03 5.90
N ARG A 139 10.85 1.07 5.71
CA ARG A 139 11.74 0.53 6.77
C ARG A 139 12.59 1.59 7.50
N GLN A 140 12.76 2.77 6.92
CA GLN A 140 13.51 3.89 7.48
C GLN A 140 12.82 4.49 8.72
N PHE A 141 11.49 4.37 8.81
CA PHE A 141 10.68 4.97 9.86
C PHE A 141 10.50 4.04 11.05
N LYS A 142 10.40 4.66 12.23
CA LYS A 142 10.00 3.96 13.44
C LYS A 142 8.57 3.48 13.36
N ALA A 143 8.27 2.36 14.00
CA ALA A 143 6.90 1.89 14.13
C ALA A 143 6.10 2.94 14.92
N PRO A 144 5.04 3.53 14.34
CA PRO A 144 4.21 4.45 15.08
C PRO A 144 3.46 3.73 16.20
N GLU A 145 3.19 4.42 17.31
CA GLU A 145 2.47 3.82 18.44
C GLU A 145 1.09 3.29 18.02
N ALA A 146 0.75 2.08 18.51
CA ALA A 146 -0.41 1.28 18.09
C ALA A 146 -1.79 1.96 18.31
N SER A 147 -1.83 3.08 19.03
CA SER A 147 -3.03 3.88 19.30
C SER A 147 -3.52 4.67 18.09
N ILE A 148 -2.70 4.79 17.04
CA ILE A 148 -3.08 5.44 15.80
C ILE A 148 -3.45 4.32 14.82
N ARG A 149 -4.75 4.03 14.71
CA ARG A 149 -5.27 3.34 13.54
C ARG A 149 -5.10 4.29 12.37
N PHE A 150 -3.93 4.26 11.74
CA PHE A 150 -3.72 4.90 10.46
C PHE A 150 -4.77 4.31 9.52
N GLN A 151 -5.76 5.11 9.16
CA GLN A 151 -6.50 4.83 7.95
C GLN A 151 -5.67 5.33 6.76
N MET A 152 -4.95 6.45 6.93
CA MET A 152 -4.33 7.20 5.85
C MET A 152 -3.18 8.10 6.38
N THR A 153 -2.12 8.36 5.60
CA THR A 153 -1.09 9.39 5.90
C THR A 153 -0.78 10.22 4.66
N SER A 154 -0.64 11.54 4.81
CA SER A 154 -0.20 12.48 3.76
C SER A 154 1.27 12.89 4.00
N GLY A 155 2.08 12.94 2.94
CA GLY A 155 3.46 13.45 2.97
C GLY A 155 3.63 14.63 2.02
N ARG A 156 4.49 15.59 2.40
CA ARG A 156 4.91 16.71 1.53
C ARG A 156 6.14 16.36 0.70
#